data_AF-A0AAE1Y2N2-F1
#
_entry.id   AF-A0AAE1Y2N2-F1
#
_cell.length_a   1.000
_cell.length_b   1.000
_cell.length_c   1.000
_cell.angle_alpha   90.00
_cell.angle_beta   90.00
_cell.angle_gamma   90.00
#
_symmetry.space_group_name_H-M   'P 1'
#
loop_
_entity.id
_entity.type
_entity.pdbx_description
1 polymer ?
#
loop_
_entity_poly.entity_id
_entity_poly.type
_entity_poly.pdbx_seq_one_letter_code
_entity_poly.pdbx_strand_id
1 'polypeptide(L)'
;MAELEVVAEEDAELNRQGKPAINKLKKLSLLTDALSKKQLQQEFLDHGILTLLKNWLEPLPDRSLPNINIRAAVLKILNDFPIDLEQYDRREQLKKSGLGKVIMFLSKSDEETTANRKLAKELVDKWSRPIFNKSTRFEDMKNLEDERTFRRPPSKKVMGKGKTMAPRDDDLDLAGFSKGSKSGQSSSGQHASRPEAMSMNFVVRPQSKVDPDEVRARAKQTVQNQHRAKLNKKLQKLRAPKRKQLQATKLSVEGRGMVKYL
;
A
#
# COMPACT_ATOMS: atom_id res chain seq x y z
N MET A 1 13.91 16.86 24.34
CA MET A 1 13.86 17.05 22.87
C MET A 1 14.92 18.02 22.37
N ALA A 2 15.05 19.23 22.95
CA ALA A 2 16.05 20.21 22.52
C ALA A 2 17.48 19.63 22.42
N GLU A 3 17.88 18.82 23.40
CA GLU A 3 19.17 18.09 23.36
C GLU A 3 19.32 17.19 22.11
N LEU A 4 18.25 16.50 21.70
CA LEU A 4 18.28 15.60 20.55
C LEU A 4 18.24 16.34 19.20
N GLU A 5 17.69 17.56 19.18
CA GLU A 5 17.74 18.46 18.02
C GLU A 5 19.16 18.99 17.82
N VAL A 6 19.80 19.46 18.90
CA VAL A 6 21.19 19.91 18.87
C VAL A 6 22.12 18.79 18.39
N VAL A 7 21.92 17.56 18.87
CA VAL A 7 22.67 16.38 18.44
C VAL A 7 22.55 16.12 16.93
N ALA A 8 21.37 16.34 16.34
CA ALA A 8 21.17 16.16 14.90
C ALA A 8 21.92 17.22 14.09
N GLU A 9 21.88 18.48 14.53
CA GLU A 9 22.56 19.62 13.91
C GLU A 9 24.08 19.50 14.04
N GLU A 10 24.59 19.14 15.21
CA GLU A 10 26.03 18.92 15.44
C GLU A 10 26.59 17.84 14.51
N ASP A 11 25.88 16.72 14.35
CA ASP A 11 26.31 15.67 13.42
C ASP A 11 26.28 16.15 11.96
N ALA A 12 25.33 17.01 11.59
CA ALA A 12 25.29 17.60 10.25
C ALA A 12 26.47 18.56 10.01
N GLU A 13 26.84 19.35 11.02
CA GLU A 13 27.98 20.26 10.96
C GLU A 13 29.31 19.50 10.97
N LEU A 14 29.45 18.46 11.78
CA LEU A 14 30.61 17.56 11.75
C LEU A 14 30.77 16.91 10.37
N ASN A 15 29.68 16.45 9.76
CA ASN A 15 29.70 15.91 8.40
C ASN A 15 30.14 16.96 7.37
N ARG A 16 29.64 18.21 7.48
CA ARG A 16 30.05 19.33 6.61
C ARG A 16 31.54 19.66 6.73
N GLN A 17 32.11 19.47 7.92
CA GLN A 17 33.54 19.62 8.19
C GLN A 17 34.37 18.37 7.83
N GLY A 18 33.75 17.30 7.32
CA GLY A 18 34.43 16.04 7.03
C GLY A 18 34.90 15.27 8.26
N LYS A 19 34.34 15.57 9.45
CA LYS A 19 34.66 14.91 10.72
C LYS A 19 33.65 13.79 11.01
N PRO A 20 34.05 12.73 11.74
CA PRO A 20 33.13 11.68 12.14
C PRO A 20 31.98 12.20 13.01
N ALA A 21 30.76 12.00 12.53
CA ALA A 21 29.50 12.36 13.19
C ALA A 21 28.91 11.14 13.92
N ILE A 22 29.13 11.06 15.24
CA ILE A 22 28.74 9.89 16.07
C ILE A 22 27.73 10.25 17.17
N ASN A 23 27.28 11.49 17.25
CA ASN A 23 26.47 11.97 18.37
C ASN A 23 25.06 11.36 18.31
N LYS A 24 24.43 11.27 17.12
CA LYS A 24 23.14 10.58 16.97
C LYS A 24 23.23 9.12 17.38
N LEU A 25 24.33 8.43 17.06
CA LEU A 25 24.55 7.04 17.46
C LEU A 25 24.62 6.88 18.98
N LYS A 26 25.36 7.76 19.67
CA LYS A 26 25.48 7.75 21.13
C LYS A 26 24.14 8.01 21.84
N LYS A 27 23.28 8.84 21.25
CA LYS A 27 21.98 9.24 21.84
C LYS A 27 20.81 8.39 21.35
N LEU A 28 21.06 7.39 20.49
CA LEU A 28 20.00 6.54 19.92
C LEU A 28 19.27 5.71 20.99
N SER A 29 19.98 5.20 22.00
CA SER A 29 19.38 4.48 23.13
C SER A 29 18.44 5.39 23.90
N LEU A 30 18.90 6.59 24.26
CA LEU A 30 18.09 7.60 24.95
C LEU A 30 16.82 7.96 24.17
N LEU A 31 16.93 8.17 22.86
CA LEU A 31 15.78 8.42 21.98
C LEU A 31 14.78 7.25 22.01
N THR A 32 15.28 6.03 21.86
CA THR A 32 14.45 4.82 21.83
C THR A 32 13.74 4.59 23.16
N ASP A 33 14.46 4.71 24.27
CA ASP A 33 13.91 4.53 25.61
C ASP A 33 12.86 5.60 25.94
N ALA A 34 13.11 6.85 25.57
CA ALA A 34 12.16 7.94 25.77
C ALA A 34 10.86 7.70 24.97
N LEU A 35 10.97 7.36 23.69
CA LEU A 35 9.82 7.16 22.80
C LEU A 35 9.09 5.83 23.00
N SER A 36 9.72 4.86 23.70
CA SER A 36 9.07 3.61 24.11
C SER A 36 7.99 3.81 25.19
N LYS A 37 8.07 4.91 25.96
CA LYS A 37 7.16 5.21 27.07
C LYS A 37 5.83 5.71 26.54
N LYS A 38 4.84 4.82 26.42
CA LYS A 38 3.48 5.13 25.91
C LYS A 38 2.84 6.37 26.54
N GLN A 39 3.00 6.56 27.84
CA GLN A 39 2.41 7.71 28.55
C GLN A 39 2.96 9.07 28.11
N LEU A 40 4.17 9.10 27.53
CA LEU A 40 4.80 10.34 27.05
C LEU A 40 4.62 10.54 25.54
N GLN A 41 4.10 9.55 24.80
CA GLN A 41 4.05 9.60 23.33
C GLN A 41 3.17 10.74 22.82
N GLN A 42 2.04 11.01 23.48
CA GLN A 42 1.17 12.12 23.13
C GLN A 42 1.90 13.46 23.30
N GLU A 43 2.58 13.64 24.44
CA GLU A 43 3.36 14.83 24.76
C GLU A 43 4.47 15.08 23.73
N PHE A 44 5.14 14.02 23.27
CA PHE A 44 6.15 14.12 22.22
C PHE A 44 5.56 14.57 20.87
N LEU A 45 4.34 14.12 20.51
CA LEU A 45 3.68 14.57 19.29
C LEU A 45 3.33 16.05 19.33
N ASP A 46 2.78 16.49 20.46
CA ASP A 46 2.38 17.88 20.67
C ASP A 46 3.60 18.82 20.60
N HIS A 47 4.74 18.30 21.01
CA HIS A 47 6.02 18.98 20.97
C HIS A 47 6.81 18.79 19.66
N GLY A 48 6.24 18.18 18.61
CA GLY A 48 6.87 18.18 17.29
C GLY A 48 7.96 17.13 17.08
N ILE A 49 7.89 16.01 17.79
CA ILE A 49 8.81 14.85 17.63
C ILE A 49 8.96 14.39 16.17
N LEU A 50 7.92 14.54 15.34
CA LEU A 50 7.96 14.14 13.93
C LEU A 50 8.99 14.94 13.13
N THR A 51 9.20 16.22 13.46
CA THR A 51 10.22 17.06 12.84
C THR A 51 11.62 16.63 13.26
N LEU A 52 11.80 16.30 14.55
CA LEU A 52 13.06 15.74 15.04
C LEU A 52 13.40 14.42 14.34
N LEU A 53 12.45 13.48 14.26
CA LEU A 53 12.65 12.20 13.59
C LEU A 53 12.90 12.36 12.08
N LYS A 54 12.30 13.38 11.45
CA LYS A 54 12.62 13.77 10.07
C LYS A 54 14.09 14.16 9.96
N ASN A 55 14.60 15.01 10.84
CA ASN A 55 16.00 15.47 10.81
C ASN A 55 17.00 14.32 11.09
N TRP A 56 16.60 13.31 11.86
CA TRP A 56 17.42 12.13 12.11
C TRP A 56 17.50 11.16 10.91
N LEU A 57 16.53 11.21 10.01
CA LEU A 57 16.44 10.35 8.81
C LEU A 57 16.82 11.06 7.51
N GLU A 58 16.87 12.38 7.50
CA GLU A 58 17.22 13.16 6.32
C GLU A 58 18.65 12.83 5.87
N PRO A 59 18.91 12.73 4.55
CA PRO A 59 20.27 12.59 4.04
C PRO A 59 21.19 13.67 4.59
N LEU A 60 22.41 13.28 4.91
CA LEU A 60 23.45 14.18 5.40
C LEU A 60 23.84 15.21 4.31
N PRO A 61 24.55 16.30 4.67
CA PRO A 61 25.03 17.30 3.71
C PRO A 61 25.84 16.71 2.54
N ASP A 62 26.57 15.63 2.77
CA ASP A 62 27.28 14.85 1.75
C ASP A 62 26.38 13.94 0.87
N ARG A 63 25.06 14.00 1.09
CA ARG A 63 23.99 13.18 0.47
C ARG A 63 23.96 11.72 0.90
N SER A 64 24.84 11.29 1.79
CA SER A 64 24.81 9.94 2.33
C SER A 64 23.61 9.74 3.26
N LEU A 65 23.14 8.51 3.35
CA LEU A 65 22.11 8.15 4.32
C LEU A 65 22.68 8.10 5.74
N PRO A 66 21.93 8.55 6.77
CA PRO A 66 22.31 8.36 8.18
C PRO A 66 22.61 6.89 8.49
N ASN A 67 23.38 6.62 9.53
CA ASN A 67 23.77 5.24 9.88
C ASN A 67 22.58 4.27 9.91
N ILE A 68 22.76 3.07 9.35
CA ILE A 68 21.74 2.01 9.25
C ILE A 68 21.00 1.72 10.56
N ASN A 69 21.71 1.73 11.69
CA ASN A 69 21.12 1.46 13.01
C ASN A 69 20.15 2.58 13.42
N ILE A 70 20.49 3.84 13.11
CA ILE A 70 19.59 4.98 13.33
C ILE A 70 18.34 4.81 12.47
N ARG A 71 18.51 4.50 11.17
CA ARG A 71 17.39 4.34 10.25
C ARG A 71 16.45 3.22 10.68
N ALA A 72 16.99 2.06 11.03
CA ALA A 72 16.21 0.91 11.49
C ALA A 72 15.46 1.21 12.79
N ALA A 73 16.11 1.82 13.78
CA ALA A 73 15.50 2.17 15.06
C ALA A 73 14.38 3.21 14.90
N VAL A 74 14.63 4.29 14.14
CA VAL A 74 13.63 5.34 13.93
C VAL A 74 12.44 4.82 13.13
N LEU A 75 12.65 4.03 12.08
CA LEU A 75 11.54 3.42 11.32
C LEU A 75 10.68 2.50 12.22
N LYS A 76 11.31 1.73 13.11
CA LYS A 76 10.59 0.91 14.08
C LYS A 76 9.78 1.75 15.07
N ILE A 77 10.38 2.79 15.63
CA ILE A 77 9.68 3.74 16.51
C ILE A 77 8.45 4.32 15.79
N LEU A 78 8.60 4.76 14.54
CA LEU A 78 7.50 5.34 13.75
C LEU A 78 6.38 4.34 13.45
N ASN A 79 6.72 3.06 13.31
CA ASN A 79 5.73 2.00 13.13
C ASN A 79 4.89 1.76 14.39
N ASP A 80 5.56 1.77 15.54
CA ASP A 80 4.95 1.50 16.85
C ASP A 80 4.24 2.75 17.43
N PHE A 81 4.55 3.94 16.92
CA PHE A 81 3.97 5.19 17.36
C PHE A 81 2.46 5.29 17.04
N PRO A 82 1.60 5.64 18.01
CA PRO A 82 0.16 5.76 17.79
C PRO A 82 -0.22 7.09 17.12
N ILE A 83 0.16 7.24 15.85
CA ILE A 83 -0.25 8.41 15.04
C ILE A 83 -1.63 8.15 14.47
N ASP A 84 -2.66 8.65 15.16
CA ASP A 84 -4.04 8.61 14.68
C ASP A 84 -4.24 9.70 13.61
N LEU A 85 -4.20 9.29 12.35
CA LEU A 85 -4.35 10.19 11.21
C LEU A 85 -5.80 10.53 10.88
N GLU A 86 -6.80 9.92 11.53
CA GLU A 86 -8.19 10.37 11.42
C GLU A 86 -8.36 11.75 12.05
N GLN A 87 -7.60 12.05 13.10
CA GLN A 87 -7.53 13.37 13.71
C GLN A 87 -6.88 14.38 12.76
N TYR A 88 -7.55 15.53 12.58
CA TYR A 88 -7.08 16.60 11.70
C TYR A 88 -5.71 17.15 12.12
N ASP A 89 -5.52 17.42 13.42
CA ASP A 89 -4.30 18.02 13.93
C ASP A 89 -3.08 17.13 13.74
N ARG A 90 -3.22 15.82 13.99
CA ARG A 90 -2.15 14.83 13.76
C ARG A 90 -1.78 14.72 12.29
N ARG A 91 -2.79 14.78 11.41
CA ARG A 91 -2.59 14.80 9.96
C ARG A 91 -1.85 16.05 9.50
N GLU A 92 -2.18 17.22 10.05
CA GLU A 92 -1.45 18.45 9.78
C GLU A 92 -0.02 18.42 10.29
N GLN A 93 0.23 17.93 11.51
CA GLN A 93 1.57 17.80 12.08
C GLN A 93 2.47 16.91 11.22
N LEU A 94 1.95 15.78 10.72
CA LEU A 94 2.69 14.92 9.79
C LEU A 94 3.01 15.64 8.47
N LYS A 95 2.07 16.43 7.93
CA LYS A 95 2.30 17.23 6.71
C LYS A 95 3.33 18.35 6.94
N LYS A 96 3.21 19.09 8.04
CA LYS A 96 4.08 20.22 8.42
C LYS A 96 5.51 19.77 8.71
N SER A 97 5.70 18.64 9.39
CA SER A 97 7.04 18.09 9.68
C SER A 97 7.80 17.62 8.43
N GLY A 98 7.10 17.33 7.32
CA GLY A 98 7.73 16.83 6.11
C GLY A 98 8.25 15.39 6.19
N LEU A 99 8.05 14.71 7.33
CA LEU A 99 8.55 13.35 7.59
C LEU A 99 8.10 12.36 6.51
N GLY A 100 6.84 12.44 6.06
CA GLY A 100 6.31 11.55 5.03
C GLY A 100 7.10 11.59 3.70
N LYS A 101 7.73 12.72 3.36
CA LYS A 101 8.58 12.83 2.17
C LYS A 101 9.89 12.06 2.34
N VAL A 102 10.51 12.15 3.52
CA VAL A 102 11.75 11.43 3.84
C VAL A 102 11.49 9.92 3.88
N ILE A 103 10.40 9.47 4.51
CA ILE A 103 10.02 8.04 4.50
C ILE A 103 9.75 7.56 3.06
N MET A 104 9.08 8.36 2.22
CA MET A 104 8.87 8.04 0.81
C MET A 104 10.20 7.89 0.06
N PHE A 105 11.17 8.77 0.32
CA PHE A 105 12.51 8.68 -0.26
C PHE A 105 13.22 7.38 0.16
N LEU A 106 13.25 7.06 1.46
CA LEU A 106 13.85 5.82 1.97
C LEU A 106 13.18 4.57 1.39
N SER A 107 11.86 4.60 1.15
CA SER A 107 11.13 3.47 0.55
C SER A 107 11.54 3.15 -0.88
N LYS A 108 12.17 4.11 -1.58
CA LYS A 108 12.61 4.01 -2.97
C LYS A 108 14.13 3.98 -3.13
N SER A 109 14.88 4.15 -2.04
CA SER A 109 16.35 4.21 -2.11
C SER A 109 16.95 2.81 -2.23
N ASP A 110 17.84 2.65 -3.22
CA ASP A 110 18.59 1.40 -3.43
C ASP A 110 19.69 1.20 -2.37
N GLU A 111 20.14 2.28 -1.73
CA GLU A 111 21.14 2.27 -0.63
C GLU A 111 20.56 1.81 0.72
N GLU A 112 19.23 1.68 0.80
CA GLU A 112 18.55 1.23 2.00
C GLU A 112 18.51 -0.31 2.08
N THR A 113 18.34 -0.87 3.27
CA THR A 113 18.16 -2.33 3.40
C THR A 113 16.76 -2.77 2.97
N THR A 114 16.64 -4.02 2.53
CA THR A 114 15.35 -4.60 2.14
C THR A 114 14.32 -4.58 3.28
N ALA A 115 14.76 -4.83 4.51
CA ALA A 115 13.89 -4.77 5.69
C ALA A 115 13.39 -3.34 5.95
N ASN A 116 14.29 -2.35 5.93
CA ASN A 116 13.93 -0.95 6.13
C ASN A 116 13.06 -0.40 4.99
N ARG A 117 13.35 -0.74 3.72
CA ARG A 117 12.49 -0.35 2.59
C ARG A 117 11.07 -0.87 2.74
N LYS A 118 10.93 -2.14 3.16
CA LYS A 118 9.61 -2.74 3.39
C LYS A 118 8.85 -1.96 4.46
N LEU A 119 9.49 -1.69 5.60
CA LEU A 119 8.89 -0.95 6.70
C LEU A 119 8.54 0.50 6.30
N ALA A 120 9.44 1.19 5.58
CA ALA A 120 9.18 2.53 5.05
C ALA A 120 7.99 2.55 4.07
N LYS A 121 7.88 1.54 3.20
CA LYS A 121 6.74 1.38 2.29
C LYS A 121 5.43 1.16 3.04
N GLU A 122 5.44 0.32 4.07
CA GLU A 122 4.28 0.09 4.95
C GLU A 122 3.85 1.39 5.66
N LEU A 123 4.80 2.20 6.15
CA LEU A 123 4.52 3.50 6.74
C LEU A 123 3.91 4.49 5.73
N VAL A 124 4.47 4.56 4.52
CA VAL A 124 3.92 5.39 3.42
C VAL A 124 2.49 4.98 3.11
N ASP A 125 2.22 3.68 2.99
CA ASP A 125 0.89 3.18 2.71
C ASP A 125 -0.07 3.48 3.87
N LYS A 126 0.35 3.23 5.12
CA LYS A 126 -0.43 3.53 6.33
C LYS A 126 -0.80 5.00 6.39
N TRP A 127 0.14 5.90 6.15
CA TRP A 127 -0.08 7.34 6.33
C TRP A 127 -0.75 8.03 5.14
N SER A 128 -0.48 7.58 3.92
CA SER A 128 -1.08 8.18 2.73
C SER A 128 -2.58 7.86 2.61
N ARG A 129 -3.05 6.75 3.19
CA ARG A 129 -4.44 6.29 3.07
C ARG A 129 -5.47 7.28 3.62
N PRO A 130 -5.42 7.70 4.91
CA PRO A 130 -6.36 8.70 5.41
C PRO A 130 -6.21 10.02 4.67
N ILE A 131 -4.97 10.43 4.35
CA ILE A 131 -4.69 11.72 3.71
C ILE A 131 -5.32 11.83 2.32
N PHE A 132 -5.33 10.74 1.54
CA PHE A 132 -5.82 10.72 0.16
C PHE A 132 -7.15 9.94 0.01
N ASN A 133 -7.84 9.61 1.09
CA ASN A 133 -9.05 8.77 1.10
C ASN A 133 -8.89 7.45 0.31
N LYS A 134 -7.72 6.80 0.39
CA LYS A 134 -7.47 5.52 -0.29
C LYS A 134 -7.91 4.36 0.60
N SER A 135 -9.01 3.70 0.24
CA SER A 135 -9.56 2.58 1.00
C SER A 135 -8.65 1.33 0.98
N THR A 136 -8.65 0.55 2.05
CA THR A 136 -8.04 -0.80 2.13
C THR A 136 -9.00 -1.90 1.68
N ARG A 137 -10.28 -1.59 1.47
CA ARG A 137 -11.27 -2.60 1.06
C ARG A 137 -11.00 -3.01 -0.39
N PHE A 138 -10.93 -4.31 -0.62
CA PHE A 138 -10.75 -4.88 -1.95
C PHE A 138 -11.81 -4.38 -2.94
N GLU A 139 -13.05 -4.21 -2.49
CA GLU A 139 -14.17 -3.65 -3.26
C GLU A 139 -13.89 -2.23 -3.78
N ASP A 140 -13.31 -1.36 -2.94
CA ASP A 140 -13.07 0.04 -3.29
C ASP A 140 -11.85 0.19 -4.22
N MET A 141 -10.86 -0.71 -4.07
CA MET A 141 -9.71 -0.78 -4.99
C MET A 141 -10.13 -1.15 -6.42
N LYS A 142 -11.08 -2.07 -6.59
CA LYS A 142 -11.61 -2.47 -7.90
C LYS A 142 -12.32 -1.30 -8.61
N ASN A 143 -13.11 -0.53 -7.86
CA ASN A 143 -13.87 0.61 -8.40
C ASN A 143 -12.95 1.76 -8.90
N LEU A 144 -11.84 2.02 -8.19
CA LEU A 144 -10.84 3.02 -8.58
C LEU A 144 -10.09 2.65 -9.88
N GLU A 145 -9.86 1.36 -10.10
CA GLU A 145 -9.19 0.86 -11.31
C GLU A 145 -10.12 0.88 -12.52
N ASP A 146 -11.40 0.55 -12.31
CA ASP A 146 -12.46 0.71 -13.33
C ASP A 146 -12.63 2.18 -13.74
N GLU A 147 -12.65 3.13 -12.80
CA GLU A 147 -12.82 4.56 -13.13
C GLU A 147 -11.62 5.18 -13.88
N ARG A 148 -10.39 4.75 -13.57
CA ARG A 148 -9.19 5.15 -14.35
C ARG A 148 -9.19 4.61 -15.78
N THR A 149 -9.82 3.46 -15.98
CA THR A 149 -9.92 2.82 -17.30
C THR A 149 -10.96 3.53 -18.17
N PHE A 150 -12.03 4.06 -17.57
CA PHE A 150 -13.05 4.87 -18.26
C PHE A 150 -12.57 6.26 -18.69
N ARG A 151 -11.57 6.85 -18.01
CA ARG A 151 -11.07 8.21 -18.31
C ARG A 151 -9.92 8.30 -19.32
N ARG A 152 -9.44 7.19 -19.90
CA ARG A 152 -8.46 7.26 -20.99
C ARG A 152 -9.18 7.67 -22.28
N PRO A 153 -8.89 8.84 -22.88
CA PRO A 153 -9.43 9.15 -24.19
C PRO A 153 -8.85 8.14 -25.20
N PRO A 154 -9.62 7.68 -26.19
CA PRO A 154 -9.08 6.83 -27.25
C PRO A 154 -8.02 7.63 -28.00
N SER A 155 -6.77 7.21 -27.89
CA SER A 155 -5.67 7.77 -28.69
C SER A 155 -6.04 7.67 -30.17
N LYS A 156 -6.28 8.83 -30.81
CA LYS A 156 -6.51 8.93 -32.26
C LYS A 156 -5.34 8.24 -32.97
N LYS A 157 -5.64 7.17 -33.71
CA LYS A 157 -4.70 6.47 -34.57
C LYS A 157 -4.21 7.44 -35.65
N VAL A 158 -2.98 7.93 -35.54
CA VAL A 158 -2.27 8.53 -36.67
C VAL A 158 -1.75 7.38 -37.52
N MET A 159 -2.38 7.17 -38.68
CA MET A 159 -1.94 6.20 -39.68
C MET A 159 -0.68 6.78 -40.36
N GLY A 160 0.51 6.36 -39.90
CA GLY A 160 1.79 6.72 -40.50
C GLY A 160 2.45 5.49 -41.14
N LYS A 161 2.54 5.49 -42.48
CA LYS A 161 3.33 4.53 -43.28
C LYS A 161 4.76 4.46 -42.74
N GLY A 162 5.18 3.26 -42.31
CA GLY A 162 6.57 2.98 -41.97
C GLY A 162 7.46 3.05 -43.21
N LYS A 163 8.27 4.11 -43.32
CA LYS A 163 9.57 4.04 -44.01
C LYS A 163 10.62 3.76 -42.94
N THR A 164 11.31 2.66 -43.11
CA THR A 164 12.52 2.24 -42.40
C THR A 164 13.57 3.35 -42.46
N MET A 165 13.98 3.86 -41.30
CA MET A 165 15.18 4.70 -41.17
C MET A 165 16.28 3.85 -40.54
N ALA A 166 17.41 3.77 -41.26
CA ALA A 166 18.64 3.10 -40.86
C ALA A 166 19.26 3.73 -39.60
N PRO A 167 20.02 2.96 -38.79
CA PRO A 167 20.87 3.53 -37.75
C PRO A 167 22.06 4.25 -38.39
N ARG A 168 22.33 5.46 -37.92
CA ARG A 168 23.53 6.24 -38.24
C ARG A 168 24.63 5.80 -37.28
N ASP A 169 25.69 5.20 -37.83
CA ASP A 169 26.94 4.95 -37.11
C ASP A 169 27.85 6.18 -37.15
N ASP A 170 28.60 6.31 -36.07
CA ASP A 170 29.63 7.31 -35.78
C ASP A 170 30.75 7.35 -36.83
N ASP A 171 31.20 8.58 -37.09
CA ASP A 171 32.24 8.95 -38.03
C ASP A 171 33.60 8.94 -37.33
N LEU A 172 34.48 7.98 -37.68
CA LEU A 172 35.93 8.06 -37.43
C LEU A 172 36.71 7.48 -38.61
N ASP A 173 37.41 8.40 -39.28
CA ASP A 173 38.35 8.29 -40.39
C ASP A 173 39.63 7.49 -40.03
N LEU A 174 40.06 6.53 -40.88
CA LEU A 174 41.48 6.26 -41.23
C LEU A 174 41.68 5.15 -42.29
N ALA A 175 42.16 5.56 -43.48
CA ALA A 175 43.01 4.90 -44.49
C ALA A 175 43.18 3.35 -44.59
N GLY A 176 43.09 2.82 -45.82
CA GLY A 176 43.96 1.71 -46.27
C GLY A 176 43.37 0.62 -47.17
N PHE A 177 43.68 0.69 -48.47
CA PHE A 177 43.96 -0.42 -49.40
C PHE A 177 43.07 -1.69 -49.52
N SER A 178 42.69 -1.94 -50.78
CA SER A 178 42.73 -3.23 -51.51
C SER A 178 41.41 -4.02 -51.77
N LYS A 179 41.09 -4.06 -53.08
CA LYS A 179 40.65 -5.20 -53.92
C LYS A 179 39.65 -6.24 -53.38
N GLY A 180 38.65 -6.52 -54.21
CA GLY A 180 38.30 -7.91 -54.55
C GLY A 180 36.84 -8.19 -54.83
N SER A 181 36.48 -8.30 -56.11
CA SER A 181 35.23 -8.88 -56.59
C SER A 181 35.01 -10.32 -56.09
N LYS A 182 33.75 -10.74 -55.91
CA LYS A 182 33.18 -11.86 -56.70
C LYS A 182 31.68 -12.10 -56.44
N SER A 183 30.95 -12.00 -57.55
CA SER A 183 29.80 -12.79 -58.00
C SER A 183 29.33 -14.00 -57.16
N GLY A 184 28.01 -14.14 -57.07
CA GLY A 184 27.37 -15.43 -56.81
C GLY A 184 25.85 -15.32 -56.64
N GLN A 185 25.10 -15.20 -57.75
CA GLN A 185 23.68 -15.54 -57.75
C GLN A 185 23.52 -16.98 -57.25
N SER A 186 22.61 -17.21 -56.30
CA SER A 186 22.14 -18.54 -55.95
C SER A 186 20.65 -18.49 -55.67
N SER A 187 19.94 -19.02 -56.66
CA SER A 187 18.54 -19.42 -56.75
C SER A 187 17.78 -19.71 -55.46
N SER A 188 16.61 -19.07 -55.37
CA SER A 188 15.32 -19.59 -54.89
C SER A 188 15.26 -21.13 -54.71
N GLY A 189 15.37 -21.59 -53.47
CA GLY A 189 14.91 -22.91 -53.05
C GLY A 189 13.54 -22.80 -52.39
N GLN A 190 12.52 -23.44 -52.97
CA GLN A 190 11.20 -23.63 -52.37
C GLN A 190 11.33 -24.57 -51.16
N HIS A 191 11.57 -24.01 -49.97
CA HIS A 191 11.46 -24.76 -48.71
C HIS A 191 10.19 -24.34 -47.97
N ALA A 192 9.47 -25.32 -47.42
CA ALA A 192 8.36 -25.06 -46.53
C ALA A 192 8.86 -24.28 -45.30
N SER A 193 8.32 -23.08 -45.09
CA SER A 193 8.69 -22.23 -43.95
C SER A 193 8.10 -22.79 -42.67
N ARG A 194 8.94 -22.93 -41.64
CA ARG A 194 8.54 -23.45 -40.34
C ARG A 194 7.75 -22.36 -39.59
N PRO A 195 6.52 -22.62 -39.11
CA PRO A 195 5.76 -21.60 -38.38
C PRO A 195 6.47 -21.28 -37.07
N GLU A 196 6.72 -19.99 -36.84
CA GLU A 196 7.32 -19.50 -35.60
C GLU A 196 6.28 -19.43 -34.47
N ALA A 197 6.75 -19.65 -33.24
CA ALA A 197 5.91 -19.61 -32.06
C ALA A 197 5.38 -18.18 -31.83
N MET A 198 4.07 -18.05 -31.75
CA MET A 198 3.41 -16.76 -31.52
C MET A 198 3.82 -16.19 -30.16
N SER A 199 4.17 -14.91 -30.09
CA SER A 199 4.44 -14.25 -28.82
C SER A 199 3.14 -14.12 -28.01
N MET A 200 3.14 -14.54 -26.74
CA MET A 200 1.99 -14.46 -25.83
C MET A 200 1.69 -13.03 -25.29
N ASN A 201 2.23 -12.00 -25.95
CA ASN A 201 2.04 -10.59 -25.58
C ASN A 201 0.76 -10.05 -26.22
N PHE A 202 -0.39 -10.42 -25.65
CA PHE A 202 -1.68 -9.92 -26.13
C PHE A 202 -1.94 -8.50 -25.61
N VAL A 203 -1.95 -7.52 -26.51
CA VAL A 203 -2.29 -6.11 -26.21
C VAL A 203 -3.81 -5.90 -26.14
N VAL A 204 -4.58 -6.79 -26.78
CA VAL A 204 -6.03 -6.67 -26.90
C VAL A 204 -6.71 -7.60 -25.90
N ARG A 205 -7.34 -7.02 -24.88
CA ARG A 205 -8.18 -7.77 -23.93
C ARG A 205 -9.54 -8.07 -24.58
N PRO A 206 -9.98 -9.33 -24.64
CA PRO A 206 -11.30 -9.65 -25.17
C PRO A 206 -12.39 -9.02 -24.30
N GLN A 207 -13.42 -8.48 -24.95
CA GLN A 207 -14.56 -7.90 -24.25
C GLN A 207 -15.34 -9.02 -23.55
N SER A 208 -15.68 -8.80 -22.27
CA SER A 208 -16.57 -9.70 -21.53
C SER A 208 -17.94 -9.71 -22.20
N LYS A 209 -18.48 -10.90 -22.48
CA LYS A 209 -19.88 -11.04 -22.92
C LYS A 209 -20.87 -11.02 -21.75
N VAL A 210 -20.37 -10.87 -20.53
CA VAL A 210 -21.18 -10.88 -19.30
C VAL A 210 -21.44 -9.44 -18.87
N ASP A 211 -22.72 -9.08 -18.82
CA ASP A 211 -23.18 -7.78 -18.32
C ASP A 211 -23.04 -7.74 -16.77
N PRO A 212 -22.26 -6.81 -16.21
CA PRO A 212 -22.07 -6.69 -14.75
C PRO A 212 -23.37 -6.38 -14.00
N ASP A 213 -24.35 -5.72 -14.63
CA ASP A 213 -25.62 -5.39 -13.98
C ASP A 213 -26.55 -6.60 -13.88
N GLU A 214 -26.48 -7.52 -14.85
CA GLU A 214 -27.22 -8.80 -14.79
C GLU A 214 -26.69 -9.70 -13.66
N VAL A 215 -25.37 -9.77 -13.49
CA VAL A 215 -24.73 -10.51 -12.38
C VAL A 215 -25.13 -9.94 -11.02
N ARG A 216 -25.16 -8.60 -10.91
CA ARG A 216 -25.58 -7.90 -9.69
C ARG A 216 -27.06 -8.11 -9.40
N ALA A 217 -27.92 -8.09 -10.41
CA ALA A 217 -29.35 -8.37 -10.27
C ALA A 217 -29.59 -9.81 -9.77
N ARG A 218 -28.90 -10.79 -10.33
CA ARG A 218 -28.98 -12.21 -9.92
C ARG A 218 -28.52 -12.42 -8.48
N ALA A 219 -27.46 -11.75 -8.06
CA ALA A 219 -26.98 -11.80 -6.67
C ALA A 219 -28.03 -11.22 -5.69
N LYS A 220 -28.62 -10.07 -6.01
CA LYS A 220 -29.69 -9.45 -5.20
C LYS A 220 -30.92 -10.36 -5.08
N GLN A 221 -31.35 -10.99 -6.17
CA GLN A 221 -32.47 -11.92 -6.18
C GLN A 221 -32.21 -13.15 -5.29
N THR A 222 -30.98 -13.65 -5.29
CA THR A 222 -30.58 -14.80 -4.45
C THR A 222 -30.66 -14.46 -2.95
N VAL A 223 -30.20 -13.27 -2.56
CA VAL A 223 -30.29 -12.79 -1.17
C VAL A 223 -31.75 -12.58 -0.74
N GLN A 224 -32.58 -12.01 -1.62
CA GLN A 224 -34.00 -11.81 -1.35
C GLN A 224 -34.76 -13.14 -1.20
N ASN A 225 -34.44 -14.13 -2.03
CA ASN A 225 -34.99 -15.48 -1.92
C ASN A 225 -34.59 -16.18 -0.61
N GLN A 226 -33.33 -16.03 -0.17
CA GLN A 226 -32.89 -16.56 1.13
C GLN A 226 -33.63 -15.89 2.30
N HIS A 227 -33.86 -14.57 2.24
CA HIS A 227 -34.61 -13.86 3.27
C HIS A 227 -36.07 -14.33 3.34
N ARG A 228 -36.72 -14.49 2.19
CA ARG A 228 -38.10 -15.00 2.08
C ARG A 228 -38.23 -16.43 2.60
N ALA A 229 -37.25 -17.30 2.32
CA ALA A 229 -37.21 -18.66 2.84
C ALA A 229 -37.08 -18.70 4.39
N LYS A 230 -36.25 -17.83 4.97
CA LYS A 230 -36.09 -17.71 6.44
C LYS A 230 -37.38 -17.25 7.12
N LEU A 231 -38.07 -16.27 6.53
CA LEU A 231 -39.37 -15.79 7.01
C LEU A 231 -40.43 -16.89 6.98
N ASN A 232 -40.56 -17.62 5.87
CA ASN A 232 -41.50 -18.74 5.75
C ASN A 232 -41.22 -19.84 6.78
N LYS A 233 -39.94 -20.18 7.04
CA LYS A 233 -39.55 -21.15 8.07
C LYS A 233 -39.93 -20.67 9.48
N LYS A 234 -39.83 -19.36 9.76
CA LYS A 234 -40.23 -18.76 11.05
C LYS A 234 -41.76 -18.78 11.22
N LEU A 235 -42.51 -18.50 10.15
CA LEU A 235 -43.97 -18.55 10.14
C LEU A 235 -44.50 -19.97 10.38
N GLN A 236 -43.88 -21.00 9.79
CA GLN A 236 -44.26 -22.41 10.04
C GLN A 236 -44.05 -22.81 11.52
N LYS A 237 -42.97 -22.36 12.15
CA LYS A 237 -42.73 -22.60 13.59
C LYS A 237 -43.76 -21.92 14.49
N LEU A 238 -44.29 -20.77 14.08
CA LEU A 238 -45.33 -20.06 14.82
C LEU A 238 -46.74 -20.64 14.58
N ARG A 239 -46.97 -21.26 13.42
CA ARG A 239 -48.22 -21.96 13.09
C ARG A 239 -48.34 -23.34 13.74
N ALA A 240 -47.25 -23.90 14.26
CA ALA A 240 -47.31 -25.15 15.02
C ALA A 240 -48.10 -24.91 16.33
N PRO A 241 -49.21 -25.62 16.58
CA PRO A 241 -50.01 -25.41 17.78
C PRO A 241 -49.18 -25.79 19.01
N LYS A 242 -48.89 -24.81 19.86
CA LYS A 242 -48.27 -25.06 21.17
C LYS A 242 -49.29 -25.78 22.05
N ARG A 243 -49.33 -27.11 22.00
CA ARG A 243 -50.02 -27.92 23.02
C ARG A 243 -49.30 -27.72 24.36
N LYS A 244 -49.67 -26.67 25.10
CA LYS A 244 -49.37 -26.61 26.53
C LYS A 244 -50.20 -27.72 27.18
N GLN A 245 -49.55 -28.76 27.68
CA GLN A 245 -50.21 -29.66 28.60
C GLN A 245 -50.47 -28.88 29.88
N LEU A 246 -51.70 -28.38 30.04
CA LEU A 246 -52.18 -27.86 31.32
C LEU A 246 -52.43 -29.10 32.20
N GLN A 247 -51.40 -29.56 32.90
CA GLN A 247 -51.60 -30.49 34.00
C GLN A 247 -52.18 -29.70 35.19
N ALA A 248 -53.37 -30.10 35.64
CA ALA A 248 -53.96 -29.58 36.86
C ALA A 248 -53.08 -29.96 38.06
N THR A 249 -52.61 -28.96 38.81
CA THR A 249 -51.85 -29.17 40.04
C THR A 249 -52.78 -29.79 41.09
N LYS A 250 -52.47 -30.99 41.57
CA LYS A 250 -53.23 -31.63 42.65
C LYS A 250 -53.02 -30.83 43.94
N LEU A 251 -54.11 -30.35 44.55
CA LEU A 251 -54.05 -29.63 45.83
C LEU A 251 -53.59 -30.57 46.96
N SER A 252 -52.62 -30.12 47.75
CA SER A 252 -52.08 -30.85 48.90
C SER A 252 -52.98 -30.66 50.12
N VAL A 253 -53.38 -31.76 50.76
CA VAL A 253 -54.26 -31.78 51.95
C VAL A 253 -53.56 -31.20 53.20
N GLU A 254 -52.22 -31.15 53.22
CA GLU A 254 -51.44 -30.60 54.34
C GLU A 254 -51.19 -29.08 54.25
N GLY A 255 -51.76 -28.39 53.26
CA GLY A 255 -51.64 -26.92 53.12
C GLY A 255 -50.27 -26.39 52.68
N ARG A 256 -49.31 -27.27 52.34
CA ARG A 256 -47.99 -26.85 51.84
C ARG A 256 -48.11 -26.38 50.38
N GLY A 257 -47.87 -25.09 50.16
CA GLY A 257 -47.93 -24.45 48.84
C GLY A 257 -49.12 -23.50 48.64
N MET A 258 -49.96 -23.28 49.65
CA MET A 258 -50.98 -22.23 49.59
C MET A 258 -50.32 -20.86 49.69
N VAL A 259 -50.50 -20.04 48.66
CA VAL A 259 -50.11 -18.63 48.67
C VAL A 259 -51.02 -17.91 49.66
N LYS A 260 -50.47 -17.49 50.80
CA LYS A 260 -51.20 -16.66 51.78
C LYS A 260 -51.37 -15.26 51.20
N TYR A 261 -52.62 -14.88 50.93
CA TYR A 261 -53.02 -13.50 50.75
C TYR A 261 -53.50 -12.97 52.10
N LEU A 262 -52.99 -11.81 52.51
CA LEU A 262 -53.55 -10.97 53.57
C LEU A 262 -54.87 -10.36 53.08
#